data_AF-A0AAW5NZK7-F1
#
_entry.id   AF-A0AAW5NZK7-F1
#
_cell.length_a   1.000
_cell.length_b   1.000
_cell.length_c   1.000
_cell.angle_alpha   90.00
_cell.angle_beta   90.00
_cell.angle_gamma   90.00
#
_symmetry.space_group_name_H-M   'P 1'
#
loop_
_entity.id
_entity.type
_entity.pdbx_description
1 polymer ?
#
loop_
_entity_poly.entity_id
_entity_poly.type
_entity_poly.pdbx_seq_one_letter_code
_entity_poly.pdbx_strand_id
1 'polypeptide(L)'
;MGKIIMILFLTMSSCQRQVSCHKGDIEIIDVLNRNHPIEINLYDIVDSVKYVPLGTGECLLSEIECIKNDGKFYFVKDSRGVFVFDEEGYFINEVGYRGIGPGEYVYSDNFYLDRDNKLVCLICNSARKILQYTYSGAYSNTIQLDTEDANIEYAMMCGQGELIAYYPLPNDYSQNQSEYSVFRIKNDSLIGETLLKAKEIGTQNIHYPFLHYPIALLDNQYFFISVLSNELFVYEGGQIMPGYYVNIPENEPSEDFIEEHKDLNFFELVETLKKSNIGLGITAIESSSDYLFMSISNKSTLIWDKKRSIQISDIYDPDLKLYSDLLLSGGVSDEHLGFYSADFLCANKELILKGNDRSLAKLVGNLLEDDNPVVYQYYFKKNAIDILIEKYGIGL
;
A
#
# COMPACT_ATOMS: atom_id res chain seq x y z
N MET A 1 49.11 63.58 10.69
CA MET A 1 47.85 64.10 10.12
C MET A 1 47.56 63.30 8.85
N GLY A 2 46.53 62.46 8.86
CA GLY A 2 46.13 61.65 7.70
C GLY A 2 45.75 60.23 8.11
N LYS A 3 44.44 59.96 8.17
CA LYS A 3 43.81 58.71 8.58
C LYS A 3 44.09 57.59 7.56
N ILE A 4 44.33 56.36 8.03
CA ILE A 4 44.02 55.14 7.27
C ILE A 4 43.06 54.33 8.14
N ILE A 5 41.79 54.32 7.73
CA ILE A 5 40.72 53.52 8.32
C ILE A 5 40.87 52.12 7.71
N MET A 6 41.22 51.15 8.55
CA MET A 6 41.29 49.74 8.18
C MET A 6 39.88 49.16 8.28
N ILE A 7 39.19 49.04 7.14
CA ILE A 7 37.87 48.42 7.06
C ILE A 7 38.05 46.91 7.20
N LEU A 8 37.57 46.37 8.32
CA LEU A 8 37.52 44.96 8.64
C LEU A 8 36.39 44.31 7.82
N PHE A 9 36.73 43.60 6.74
CA PHE A 9 35.78 42.76 6.01
C PHE A 9 35.47 41.51 6.85
N LEU A 10 34.38 41.56 7.62
CA LEU A 10 33.75 40.40 8.23
C LEU A 10 33.04 39.61 7.11
N THR A 11 33.73 38.64 6.52
CA THR A 11 33.10 37.64 5.66
C THR A 11 32.34 36.66 6.56
N MET A 12 31.03 36.89 6.68
CA MET A 12 30.07 35.90 7.18
C MET A 12 30.13 34.68 6.26
N SER A 13 30.95 33.70 6.64
CA SER A 13 30.93 32.37 6.04
C SER A 13 29.66 31.69 6.51
N SER A 14 28.60 31.84 5.72
CA SER A 14 27.41 31.01 5.84
C SER A 14 27.83 29.59 5.47
N CYS A 15 28.04 28.75 6.48
CA CYS A 15 28.01 27.30 6.29
C CYS A 15 26.59 26.92 5.87
N GLN A 16 26.31 26.99 4.58
CA GLN A 16 25.27 26.13 4.00
C GLN A 16 25.71 24.70 4.29
N ARG A 17 25.06 24.08 5.28
CA ARG A 17 24.95 22.63 5.34
C ARG A 17 24.19 22.23 4.08
N GLN A 18 24.91 22.03 2.98
CA GLN A 18 24.49 21.10 1.95
C GLN A 18 24.34 19.75 2.66
N VAL A 19 23.09 19.35 2.88
CA VAL A 19 22.79 17.93 2.94
C VAL A 19 23.02 17.45 1.52
N SER A 20 24.26 17.13 1.19
CA SER A 20 24.57 16.31 0.02
C SER A 20 24.06 14.92 0.36
N CYS A 21 22.82 14.62 0.00
CA CYS A 21 22.40 13.24 -0.16
C CYS A 21 23.34 12.66 -1.20
N HIS A 22 24.13 11.65 -0.82
CA HIS A 22 24.86 10.84 -1.77
C HIS A 22 23.86 10.36 -2.83
N LYS A 23 23.91 10.92 -4.05
CA LYS A 23 23.37 10.23 -5.22
C LYS A 23 24.28 9.01 -5.44
N GLY A 24 24.02 7.93 -4.71
CA GLY A 24 24.27 6.61 -5.27
C GLY A 24 23.50 6.51 -6.58
N ASP A 25 24.03 5.79 -7.56
CA ASP A 25 23.43 5.68 -8.88
C ASP A 25 22.00 5.11 -8.75
N ILE A 26 20.98 5.97 -8.80
CA ILE A 26 19.57 5.55 -8.83
C ILE A 26 19.38 4.74 -10.12
N GLU A 27 18.88 3.53 -9.99
CA GLU A 27 18.65 2.67 -11.15
C GLU A 27 17.38 3.11 -11.89
N ILE A 28 17.49 3.30 -13.21
CA ILE A 28 16.35 3.71 -14.04
C ILE A 28 15.56 2.48 -14.47
N ILE A 29 14.28 2.43 -14.10
CA ILE A 29 13.32 1.45 -14.62
C ILE A 29 12.75 2.01 -15.91
N ASP A 30 13.31 1.57 -17.03
CA ASP A 30 12.76 1.88 -18.35
C ASP A 30 11.47 1.10 -18.62
N VAL A 31 10.47 1.81 -19.14
CA VAL A 31 9.14 1.28 -19.46
C VAL A 31 9.05 1.06 -20.97
N LEU A 32 9.09 -0.20 -21.38
CA LEU A 32 9.28 -0.61 -22.78
C LEU A 32 8.21 -0.03 -23.72
N ASN A 33 6.98 0.10 -23.22
CA ASN A 33 5.83 0.60 -23.96
C ASN A 33 5.25 1.90 -23.39
N ARG A 34 6.05 2.74 -22.73
CA ARG A 34 5.60 3.99 -22.09
C ARG A 34 4.64 4.83 -22.94
N ASN A 35 4.95 5.00 -24.23
CA ASN A 35 4.16 5.85 -25.12
C ASN A 35 2.86 5.18 -25.60
N HIS A 36 2.74 3.86 -25.42
CA HIS A 36 1.60 3.05 -25.85
C HIS A 36 1.31 1.97 -24.80
N PRO A 37 0.78 2.34 -23.61
CA PRO A 37 0.30 1.38 -22.63
C PRO A 37 -0.69 0.41 -23.27
N ILE A 38 -0.62 -0.87 -22.90
CA ILE A 38 -1.42 -1.93 -23.53
C ILE A 38 -2.63 -2.30 -22.68
N GLU A 39 -3.76 -2.57 -23.34
CA GLU A 39 -4.90 -3.25 -22.73
C GLU A 39 -4.68 -4.77 -22.85
N ILE A 40 -4.88 -5.50 -21.75
CA ILE A 40 -4.64 -6.94 -21.71
C ILE A 40 -5.86 -7.75 -21.30
N ASN A 41 -5.86 -9.03 -21.65
CA ASN A 41 -6.76 -9.99 -21.00
C ASN A 41 -6.15 -10.41 -19.65
N LEU A 42 -6.96 -10.51 -18.60
CA LEU A 42 -6.50 -10.94 -17.26
C LEU A 42 -5.67 -12.23 -17.32
N TYR A 43 -6.14 -13.21 -18.10
CA TYR A 43 -5.48 -14.51 -18.25
C TYR A 43 -4.25 -14.50 -19.15
N ASP A 44 -3.80 -13.34 -19.64
CA ASP A 44 -2.48 -13.23 -20.26
C ASP A 44 -1.38 -13.33 -19.20
N ILE A 45 -1.61 -12.73 -18.03
CA ILE A 45 -0.65 -12.69 -16.91
C ILE A 45 -1.04 -13.62 -15.77
N VAL A 46 -2.33 -13.91 -15.56
CA VAL A 46 -2.81 -14.83 -14.52
C VAL A 46 -2.75 -16.27 -15.00
N ASP A 47 -2.14 -17.15 -14.20
CA ASP A 47 -2.08 -18.60 -14.42
C ASP A 47 -3.29 -19.31 -13.79
N SER A 48 -3.60 -18.95 -12.54
CA SER A 48 -4.74 -19.50 -11.80
C SER A 48 -5.23 -18.54 -10.73
N VAL A 49 -6.46 -18.79 -10.24
CA VAL A 49 -7.08 -18.02 -9.16
C VAL A 49 -7.50 -18.97 -8.05
N LYS A 50 -7.15 -18.66 -6.80
CA LYS A 50 -7.72 -19.32 -5.62
C LYS A 50 -8.91 -18.51 -5.14
N TYR A 51 -10.02 -19.19 -4.88
CA TYR A 51 -11.21 -18.62 -4.26
C TYR A 51 -11.47 -19.26 -2.90
N VAL A 52 -11.75 -18.44 -1.90
CA VAL A 52 -12.06 -18.85 -0.53
C VAL A 52 -13.39 -18.19 -0.12
N PRO A 53 -14.52 -18.92 -0.17
CA PRO A 53 -15.78 -18.42 0.35
C PRO A 53 -15.70 -18.37 1.88
N LEU A 54 -15.88 -17.19 2.47
CA LEU A 54 -15.86 -17.05 3.92
C LEU A 54 -17.18 -17.59 4.51
N GLY A 55 -17.10 -18.35 5.60
CA GLY A 55 -18.26 -18.99 6.21
C GLY A 55 -19.21 -17.99 6.88
N THR A 56 -20.51 -18.03 6.54
CA THR A 56 -21.56 -17.11 7.04
C THR A 56 -22.17 -17.51 8.39
N GLY A 57 -22.04 -18.78 8.80
CA GLY A 57 -22.85 -19.35 9.88
C GLY A 57 -22.56 -18.79 11.28
N GLU A 58 -21.30 -18.81 11.69
CA GLU A 58 -20.87 -18.35 13.02
C GLU A 58 -20.48 -16.86 13.04
N CYS A 59 -20.15 -16.31 11.88
CA CYS A 59 -19.76 -14.93 11.69
C CYS A 59 -20.36 -14.41 10.39
N LEU A 60 -21.25 -13.42 10.48
CA LEU A 60 -21.72 -12.67 9.31
C LEU A 60 -20.92 -11.38 9.25
N LEU A 61 -20.18 -11.14 8.18
CA LEU A 61 -19.33 -9.96 7.94
C LEU A 61 -20.15 -8.75 7.47
N SER A 62 -19.68 -7.54 7.79
CA SER A 62 -20.18 -6.31 7.17
C SER A 62 -19.31 -5.90 5.97
N GLU A 63 -19.29 -4.62 5.63
CA GLU A 63 -18.38 -4.07 4.63
C GLU A 63 -16.92 -4.35 5.04
N ILE A 64 -16.19 -5.10 4.20
CA ILE A 64 -14.80 -5.44 4.45
C ILE A 64 -13.93 -4.21 4.25
N GLU A 65 -13.12 -3.90 5.27
CA GLU A 65 -12.23 -2.74 5.31
C GLU A 65 -10.75 -3.12 5.13
N CYS A 66 -10.36 -4.35 5.43
CA CYS A 66 -9.02 -4.86 5.14
C CYS A 66 -8.99 -6.40 5.18
N ILE A 67 -8.17 -7.05 4.36
CA ILE A 67 -7.87 -8.49 4.45
C ILE A 67 -6.36 -8.69 4.51
N LYS A 68 -5.88 -9.59 5.36
CA LYS A 68 -4.49 -10.07 5.38
C LYS A 68 -4.45 -11.58 5.54
N ASN A 69 -3.37 -12.24 5.15
CA ASN A 69 -3.17 -13.66 5.38
C ASN A 69 -1.78 -13.99 5.95
N ASP A 70 -1.73 -15.12 6.65
CA ASP A 70 -0.48 -15.75 7.06
C ASP A 70 -0.63 -17.27 7.03
N GLY A 71 -0.08 -17.88 5.97
CA GLY A 71 -0.15 -19.32 5.73
C GLY A 71 -1.60 -19.81 5.63
N LYS A 72 -2.11 -20.37 6.73
CA LYS A 72 -3.42 -21.01 6.82
C LYS A 72 -4.52 -20.11 7.38
N PHE A 73 -4.22 -18.84 7.66
CA PHE A 73 -5.15 -17.92 8.30
C PHE A 73 -5.44 -16.73 7.40
N TYR A 74 -6.71 -16.35 7.33
CA TYR A 74 -7.18 -15.08 6.78
C TYR A 74 -7.70 -14.20 7.92
N PHE A 75 -7.27 -12.94 7.95
CA PHE A 75 -7.67 -11.92 8.91
C PHE A 75 -8.49 -10.88 8.16
N VAL A 76 -9.77 -10.79 8.48
CA VAL A 76 -10.73 -9.93 7.78
C VAL A 76 -11.21 -8.86 8.75
N LYS A 77 -10.86 -7.61 8.46
CA LYS A 77 -11.35 -6.44 9.19
C LYS A 77 -12.64 -5.95 8.57
N ASP A 78 -13.61 -5.67 9.41
CA ASP A 78 -14.76 -4.84 9.08
C ASP A 78 -14.99 -3.79 10.20
N SER A 79 -16.04 -3.00 10.05
CA SER A 79 -16.41 -1.92 11.01
C SER A 79 -16.62 -2.37 12.46
N ARG A 80 -16.75 -3.67 12.72
CA ARG A 80 -17.01 -4.28 14.02
C ARG A 80 -15.78 -4.91 14.64
N GLY A 81 -14.76 -5.28 13.87
CA GLY A 81 -13.56 -5.90 14.41
C GLY A 81 -12.74 -6.64 13.36
N VAL A 82 -11.85 -7.51 13.84
CA VAL A 82 -11.04 -8.38 12.99
C VAL A 82 -11.42 -9.83 13.28
N PHE A 83 -11.75 -10.56 12.21
CA PHE A 83 -12.21 -11.95 12.26
C PHE A 83 -11.19 -12.87 11.60
N VAL A 84 -10.96 -14.03 12.19
CA VAL A 84 -9.98 -15.01 11.72
C VAL A 84 -10.72 -16.18 11.08
N PHE A 85 -10.31 -16.52 9.87
CA PHE A 85 -10.79 -17.67 9.11
C PHE A 85 -9.62 -18.59 8.77
N ASP A 86 -9.88 -19.89 8.58
CA ASP A 86 -8.88 -20.84 8.09
C ASP A 86 -8.71 -20.78 6.56
N GLU A 87 -7.84 -21.63 6.01
CA GLU A 87 -7.50 -21.64 4.59
C GLU A 87 -8.64 -22.11 3.68
N GLU A 88 -9.64 -22.78 4.26
CA GLU A 88 -10.89 -23.22 3.63
C GLU A 88 -12.04 -22.22 3.82
N GLY A 89 -11.85 -21.16 4.60
CA GLY A 89 -12.84 -20.12 4.85
C GLY A 89 -13.76 -20.39 6.04
N TYR A 90 -13.48 -21.40 6.87
CA TYR A 90 -14.23 -21.60 8.10
C TYR A 90 -13.83 -20.57 9.16
N PHE A 91 -14.84 -20.05 9.86
CA PHE A 91 -14.61 -19.11 10.95
C PHE A 91 -13.87 -19.79 12.12
N ILE A 92 -12.87 -19.10 12.67
CA ILE A 92 -12.10 -19.57 13.82
C ILE A 92 -12.47 -18.76 15.06
N ASN A 93 -12.26 -17.44 15.03
CA ASN A 93 -12.48 -16.55 16.17
C ASN A 93 -12.50 -15.07 15.77
N GLU A 94 -12.99 -14.21 16.66
CA GLU A 94 -12.79 -12.76 16.63
C GLU A 94 -11.48 -12.40 17.36
N VAL A 95 -10.83 -11.31 16.95
CA VAL A 95 -9.63 -10.78 17.58
C VAL A 95 -10.00 -9.70 18.61
N GLY A 96 -9.77 -10.01 19.88
CA GLY A 96 -10.14 -9.14 20.98
C GLY A 96 -11.64 -8.92 21.08
N TYR A 97 -12.05 -7.92 21.86
CA TYR A 97 -13.45 -7.56 22.03
C TYR A 97 -13.61 -6.05 22.09
N ARG A 98 -14.73 -5.55 21.58
CA ARG A 98 -15.07 -4.14 21.69
C ARG A 98 -15.51 -3.78 23.10
N GLY A 99 -14.92 -2.73 23.66
CA GLY A 99 -15.25 -2.22 24.97
C GLY A 99 -14.20 -1.28 25.54
N ILE A 100 -14.29 -1.02 26.84
CA ILE A 100 -13.45 -0.07 27.58
C ILE A 100 -12.62 -0.74 28.69
N GLY A 101 -12.73 -2.07 28.83
CA GLY A 101 -11.98 -2.87 29.77
C GLY A 101 -10.51 -3.07 29.38
N PRO A 102 -9.70 -3.66 30.27
CA PRO A 102 -8.32 -4.02 29.96
C PRO A 102 -8.26 -4.99 28.77
N GLY A 103 -7.46 -4.67 27.76
CA GLY A 103 -7.34 -5.48 26.54
C GLY A 103 -8.53 -5.37 25.57
N GLU A 104 -9.47 -4.45 25.80
CA GLU A 104 -10.56 -4.13 24.87
C GLU A 104 -10.26 -2.85 24.07
N TYR A 105 -10.97 -2.68 22.95
CA TYR A 105 -10.87 -1.50 22.09
C TYR A 105 -12.24 -0.95 21.73
N VAL A 106 -12.35 0.38 21.56
CA VAL A 106 -13.62 0.97 21.08
C VAL A 106 -13.66 0.95 19.56
N TYR A 107 -12.53 1.24 18.93
CA TYR A 107 -12.35 1.34 17.50
C TYR A 107 -10.88 1.08 17.16
N SER A 108 -10.63 0.46 16.01
CA SER A 108 -9.30 0.27 15.42
C SER A 108 -9.31 0.82 14.01
N ASP A 109 -8.39 1.72 13.72
CA ASP A 109 -8.25 2.40 12.43
C ASP A 109 -7.74 1.41 11.37
N ASN A 110 -6.67 0.68 11.70
CA ASN A 110 -6.08 -0.34 10.84
C ASN A 110 -5.45 -1.46 11.69
N PHE A 111 -4.86 -2.48 11.06
CA PHE A 111 -4.09 -3.51 11.74
C PHE A 111 -2.91 -3.99 10.90
N TYR A 112 -1.93 -4.59 11.57
CA TYR A 112 -0.84 -5.32 10.91
C TYR A 112 -0.59 -6.66 11.59
N LEU A 113 0.16 -7.53 10.91
CA LEU A 113 0.54 -8.84 11.42
C LEU A 113 2.02 -8.86 11.78
N ASP A 114 2.32 -9.27 13.01
CA ASP A 114 3.64 -9.76 13.39
C ASP A 114 3.63 -11.28 13.22
N ARG A 115 4.06 -11.74 12.04
CA ARG A 115 4.02 -13.14 11.64
C ARG A 115 5.03 -14.01 12.39
N ASP A 116 6.14 -13.43 12.80
CA ASP A 116 7.18 -14.14 13.54
C ASP A 116 6.68 -14.52 14.93
N ASN A 117 5.96 -13.61 15.59
CA ASN A 117 5.39 -13.84 16.92
C ASN A 117 3.92 -14.30 16.89
N LYS A 118 3.31 -14.43 15.69
CA LYS A 118 1.89 -14.79 15.49
C LYS A 118 0.94 -13.88 16.26
N LEU A 119 1.15 -12.57 16.09
CA LEU A 119 0.32 -11.53 16.68
C LEU A 119 -0.45 -10.72 15.64
N VAL A 120 -1.70 -10.40 15.97
CA VAL A 120 -2.52 -9.39 15.30
C VAL A 120 -2.41 -8.10 16.09
N CYS A 121 -1.94 -7.03 15.45
CA CYS A 121 -1.68 -5.75 16.08
C CYS A 121 -2.67 -4.70 15.59
N LEU A 122 -3.66 -4.36 16.42
CA LEU A 122 -4.67 -3.36 16.11
C LEU A 122 -4.15 -1.95 16.40
N ILE A 123 -4.20 -1.07 15.41
CA ILE A 123 -3.82 0.34 15.51
C ILE A 123 -5.06 1.13 15.98
N CYS A 124 -4.99 1.72 17.16
CA CYS A 124 -6.04 2.54 17.73
C CYS A 124 -5.55 3.98 17.88
N ASN A 125 -5.57 4.75 16.80
CA ASN A 125 -5.01 6.11 16.73
C ASN A 125 -5.70 7.05 17.71
N SER A 126 -7.04 7.00 17.81
CA SER A 126 -7.80 7.82 18.76
C SER A 126 -7.41 7.58 20.23
N ALA A 127 -7.00 6.35 20.57
CA ALA A 127 -6.54 6.00 21.91
C ALA A 127 -5.00 6.06 22.05
N ARG A 128 -4.28 6.41 20.97
CA ARG A 128 -2.81 6.43 20.85
C ARG A 128 -2.16 5.16 21.39
N LYS A 129 -2.65 4.00 20.95
CA LYS A 129 -2.11 2.70 21.35
C LYS A 129 -2.19 1.69 20.21
N ILE A 130 -1.30 0.71 20.25
CA ILE A 130 -1.39 -0.53 19.47
C ILE A 130 -1.70 -1.67 20.43
N LEU A 131 -2.77 -2.41 20.17
CA LEU A 131 -3.15 -3.58 20.95
C LEU A 131 -2.72 -4.84 20.23
N GLN A 132 -1.97 -5.69 20.91
CA GLN A 132 -1.45 -6.93 20.36
C GLN A 132 -2.26 -8.11 20.90
N TYR A 133 -2.73 -8.95 19.99
CA TYR A 133 -3.48 -10.18 20.28
C TYR A 133 -2.79 -11.36 19.63
N THR A 134 -2.92 -12.55 20.19
CA THR A 134 -2.54 -13.78 19.49
C THR A 134 -3.47 -14.04 18.31
N TYR A 135 -3.09 -14.91 17.38
CA TYR A 135 -3.97 -15.34 16.29
C TYR A 135 -5.27 -15.99 16.79
N SER A 136 -5.27 -16.58 17.99
CA SER A 136 -6.48 -17.10 18.64
C SER A 136 -7.35 -16.02 19.31
N GLY A 137 -7.02 -14.73 19.12
CA GLY A 137 -7.78 -13.59 19.61
C GLY A 137 -7.55 -13.22 21.08
N ALA A 138 -6.59 -13.85 21.76
CA ALA A 138 -6.29 -13.54 23.16
C ALA A 138 -5.41 -12.31 23.29
N TYR A 139 -5.74 -11.39 24.21
CA TYR A 139 -4.92 -10.22 24.48
C TYR A 139 -3.51 -10.62 24.93
N SER A 140 -2.50 -10.01 24.32
CA SER A 140 -1.09 -10.21 24.61
C SER A 140 -0.48 -8.99 25.30
N ASN A 141 -0.57 -7.81 24.66
CA ASN A 141 0.11 -6.60 25.14
C ASN A 141 -0.53 -5.31 24.61
N THR A 142 -0.18 -4.18 25.22
CA THR A 142 -0.49 -2.83 24.73
C THR A 142 0.80 -2.05 24.57
N ILE A 143 1.02 -1.51 23.37
CA ILE A 143 2.08 -0.53 23.09
C ILE A 143 1.43 0.85 23.12
N GLN A 144 1.94 1.75 23.95
CA GLN A 144 1.48 3.15 23.96
C GLN A 144 2.24 3.94 22.90
N LEU A 145 1.53 4.82 22.19
CA LEU A 145 2.10 5.74 21.21
C LEU A 145 2.15 7.14 21.81
N ASP A 146 3.26 7.83 21.57
CA ASP A 146 3.34 9.25 21.83
C ASP A 146 2.48 10.03 20.82
N THR A 147 2.21 11.30 21.11
CA THR A 147 1.30 12.11 20.27
C THR A 147 1.82 12.28 18.85
N GLU A 148 3.13 12.40 18.69
CA GLU A 148 3.82 12.58 17.40
C GLU A 148 3.94 11.30 16.57
N ASP A 149 3.77 10.15 17.23
CA ASP A 149 3.85 8.80 16.64
C ASP A 149 2.46 8.19 16.38
N ALA A 150 1.40 8.92 16.76
CA ALA A 150 0.02 8.53 16.49
C ALA A 150 -0.37 8.87 15.04
N ASN A 151 -1.58 8.48 14.66
CA ASN A 151 -2.13 8.67 13.31
C ASN A 151 -1.42 7.82 12.25
N ILE A 152 -1.00 6.62 12.64
CA ILE A 152 -0.44 5.61 11.73
C ILE A 152 -1.55 5.16 10.79
N GLU A 153 -1.35 5.36 9.49
CA GLU A 153 -2.30 4.93 8.46
C GLU A 153 -2.05 3.45 8.10
N TYR A 154 -0.78 3.11 7.94
CA TYR A 154 -0.35 1.78 7.53
C TYR A 154 0.91 1.40 8.30
N ALA A 155 1.05 0.12 8.63
CA ALA A 155 2.27 -0.38 9.25
C ALA A 155 2.62 -1.80 8.79
N MET A 156 3.91 -2.09 8.74
CA MET A 156 4.45 -3.40 8.36
C MET A 156 5.63 -3.75 9.27
N MET A 157 5.69 -5.01 9.69
CA MET A 157 6.90 -5.55 10.32
C MET A 157 7.99 -5.76 9.28
N CYS A 158 9.14 -5.13 9.52
CA CYS A 158 10.37 -5.30 8.77
C CYS A 158 11.34 -6.17 9.59
N GLY A 159 12.21 -6.92 8.90
CA GLY A 159 13.15 -7.86 9.52
C GLY A 159 13.91 -7.28 10.73
N GLN A 160 14.21 -8.12 11.73
CA GLN A 160 14.80 -7.76 13.03
C GLN A 160 13.85 -7.09 14.03
N GLY A 161 12.52 -7.24 13.88
CA GLY A 161 11.54 -6.77 14.85
C GLY A 161 11.29 -5.26 14.81
N GLU A 162 11.57 -4.64 13.67
CA GLU A 162 11.31 -3.23 13.42
C GLU A 162 9.91 -3.07 12.85
N LEU A 163 9.14 -2.12 13.35
CA LEU A 163 7.84 -1.75 12.79
C LEU A 163 8.02 -0.50 11.93
N ILE A 164 7.73 -0.58 10.64
CA ILE A 164 7.71 0.61 9.79
C ILE A 164 6.26 1.11 9.72
N ALA A 165 6.07 2.40 9.98
CA ALA A 165 4.79 3.09 9.90
C ALA A 165 4.81 4.11 8.77
N TYR A 166 3.71 4.16 8.03
CA TYR A 166 3.37 5.20 7.07
C TYR A 166 2.27 6.10 7.64
N TYR A 167 2.42 7.40 7.40
CA TYR A 167 1.51 8.43 7.88
C TYR A 167 0.77 9.11 6.72
N PRO A 168 -0.47 9.56 6.93
CA PRO A 168 -1.19 10.32 5.93
C PRO A 168 -0.55 11.70 5.72
N LEU A 169 -1.03 12.43 4.72
CA LEU A 169 -0.62 13.81 4.52
C LEU A 169 -0.92 14.69 5.76
N PRO A 170 -0.05 15.67 6.07
CA PRO A 170 -0.28 16.61 7.17
C PRO A 170 -1.63 17.31 7.07
N ASN A 171 -2.32 17.44 8.20
CA ASN A 171 -3.66 18.03 8.26
C ASN A 171 -3.88 18.76 9.60
N ASP A 172 -4.98 19.50 9.73
CA ASP A 172 -5.28 20.35 10.89
C ASP A 172 -5.39 19.56 12.21
N TYR A 173 -5.62 18.23 12.13
CA TYR A 173 -5.72 17.34 13.28
C TYR A 173 -4.40 16.62 13.61
N SER A 174 -3.54 16.39 12.61
CA SER A 174 -2.27 15.67 12.74
C SER A 174 -1.21 16.30 11.85
N GLN A 175 -0.20 16.87 12.49
CA GLN A 175 0.94 17.55 11.85
C GLN A 175 2.18 16.65 11.90
N ASN A 176 2.02 15.39 11.47
CA ASN A 176 3.11 14.43 11.47
C ASN A 176 4.23 14.92 10.54
N GLN A 177 5.45 14.98 11.06
CA GLN A 177 6.61 15.48 10.31
C GLN A 177 7.27 14.38 9.46
N SER A 178 6.85 13.13 9.65
CA SER A 178 7.33 11.95 8.94
C SER A 178 6.28 11.46 7.96
N GLU A 179 6.69 11.11 6.74
CA GLU A 179 5.90 10.25 5.85
C GLU A 179 6.07 8.79 6.26
N TYR A 180 7.31 8.42 6.66
CA TYR A 180 7.63 7.12 7.21
C TYR A 180 8.46 7.25 8.48
N SER A 181 8.14 6.42 9.48
CA SER A 181 8.98 6.22 10.66
C SER A 181 9.27 4.74 10.87
N VAL A 182 10.44 4.44 11.44
CA VAL A 182 10.76 3.13 12.02
C VAL A 182 10.56 3.19 13.52
N PHE A 183 9.96 2.15 14.04
CA PHE A 183 9.74 1.94 15.45
C PHE A 183 10.53 0.73 15.91
N ARG A 184 11.41 0.96 16.89
CA ARG A 184 12.19 -0.08 17.53
C ARG A 184 11.72 -0.24 18.97
N ILE A 185 11.52 -1.48 19.41
CA ILE A 185 11.28 -1.76 20.82
C ILE A 185 12.62 -1.71 21.56
N LYS A 186 12.76 -0.75 22.48
CA LYS A 186 13.92 -0.63 23.37
C LYS A 186 13.45 -0.42 24.79
N ASN A 187 13.80 -1.34 25.70
CA ASN A 187 13.41 -1.30 27.12
C ASN A 187 11.90 -1.12 27.33
N ASP A 188 11.08 -1.91 26.63
CA ASP A 188 9.60 -1.85 26.68
C ASP A 188 8.99 -0.52 26.23
N SER A 189 9.75 0.34 25.55
CA SER A 189 9.27 1.55 24.89
C SER A 189 9.51 1.49 23.40
N LEU A 190 8.50 1.92 22.64
CA LEU A 190 8.59 2.09 21.20
C LEU A 190 9.32 3.42 20.95
N ILE A 191 10.48 3.39 20.29
CA ILE A 191 11.19 4.60 19.89
C ILE A 191 11.01 4.78 18.40
N GLY A 192 10.36 5.88 18.01
CA GLY A 192 10.20 6.31 16.64
C GLY A 192 11.42 7.06 16.12
N GLU A 193 11.86 6.72 14.91
CA GLU A 193 12.84 7.48 14.15
C GLU A 193 12.28 7.78 12.76
N THR A 194 12.34 9.02 12.31
CA THR A 194 11.93 9.40 10.95
C THR A 194 12.82 8.71 9.92
N LEU A 195 12.20 7.96 9.00
CA LEU A 195 12.85 7.38 7.83
C LEU A 195 12.75 8.30 6.61
N LEU A 196 11.58 8.91 6.41
CA LEU A 196 11.32 9.87 5.34
C LEU A 196 10.42 10.99 5.89
N LYS A 197 10.76 12.24 5.58
CA LYS A 197 9.98 13.40 6.03
C LYS A 197 8.71 13.55 5.20
N ALA A 198 7.65 14.02 5.85
CA ALA A 198 6.42 14.38 5.17
C ALA A 198 6.68 15.52 4.17
N LYS A 199 6.00 15.48 3.03
CA LYS A 199 5.96 16.63 2.10
C LYS A 199 5.28 17.81 2.79
N GLU A 200 5.78 19.01 2.56
CA GLU A 200 5.21 20.26 3.09
C GLU A 200 3.93 20.66 2.32
N ILE A 201 2.96 19.75 2.24
CA ILE A 201 1.70 19.90 1.51
C ILE A 201 0.58 19.37 2.39
N GLY A 202 -0.33 20.25 2.81
CA GLY A 202 -1.39 19.90 3.75
C GLY A 202 -2.76 19.64 3.10
N THR A 203 -3.60 18.85 3.76
CA THR A 203 -4.98 18.52 3.35
C THR A 203 -6.04 19.27 4.15
N GLN A 204 -5.65 20.31 4.89
CA GLN A 204 -6.53 21.12 5.75
C GLN A 204 -7.28 20.23 6.76
N ASN A 205 -8.60 20.27 6.80
CA ASN A 205 -9.43 19.52 7.75
C ASN A 205 -9.82 18.12 7.26
N ILE A 206 -9.09 17.55 6.30
CA ILE A 206 -9.38 16.22 5.73
C ILE A 206 -8.24 15.25 6.09
N HIS A 207 -8.58 14.15 6.77
CA HIS A 207 -7.69 13.00 6.86
C HIS A 207 -7.64 12.31 5.49
N TYR A 208 -6.46 12.23 4.89
CA TYR A 208 -6.33 11.72 3.53
C TYR A 208 -5.09 10.84 3.37
N PRO A 209 -5.25 9.51 3.36
CA PRO A 209 -4.20 8.58 3.03
C PRO A 209 -4.01 8.52 1.52
N PHE A 210 -3.01 9.25 1.01
CA PHE A 210 -2.80 9.37 -0.43
C PHE A 210 -2.36 8.07 -1.09
N LEU A 211 -1.55 7.25 -0.41
CA LEU A 211 -1.04 5.99 -0.92
C LEU A 211 -1.92 4.82 -0.44
N HIS A 212 -2.29 3.92 -1.36
CA HIS A 212 -3.17 2.79 -1.04
C HIS A 212 -2.41 1.59 -0.44
N TYR A 213 -1.18 1.34 -0.90
CA TYR A 213 -0.26 0.33 -0.35
C TYR A 213 1.16 0.88 -0.46
N PRO A 214 1.72 1.43 0.64
CA PRO A 214 2.97 2.19 0.58
C PRO A 214 4.23 1.32 0.54
N ILE A 215 4.13 0.04 0.91
CA ILE A 215 5.28 -0.86 1.11
C ILE A 215 5.01 -2.22 0.46
N ALA A 216 5.99 -2.74 -0.28
CA ALA A 216 5.98 -4.09 -0.86
C ALA A 216 7.29 -4.84 -0.59
N LEU A 217 7.26 -6.17 -0.61
CA LEU A 217 8.44 -7.03 -0.33
C LEU A 217 8.71 -7.96 -1.51
N LEU A 218 9.81 -7.75 -2.23
CA LEU A 218 10.21 -8.58 -3.37
C LEU A 218 11.68 -9.01 -3.24
N ASP A 219 11.94 -10.31 -3.30
CA ASP A 219 13.26 -10.94 -3.08
C ASP A 219 13.97 -10.49 -1.80
N ASN A 220 13.26 -10.48 -0.67
CA ASN A 220 13.75 -10.02 0.64
C ASN A 220 14.18 -8.54 0.69
N GLN A 221 13.78 -7.73 -0.28
CA GLN A 221 13.98 -6.29 -0.27
C GLN A 221 12.64 -5.58 -0.15
N TYR A 222 12.56 -4.66 0.82
CA TYR A 222 11.40 -3.80 1.00
C TYR A 222 11.50 -2.61 0.06
N PHE A 223 10.42 -2.35 -0.68
CA PHE A 223 10.23 -1.22 -1.58
C PHE A 223 9.20 -0.28 -0.99
N PHE A 224 9.48 1.03 -1.06
CA PHE A 224 8.64 2.09 -0.53
C PHE A 224 8.37 3.09 -1.64
N ILE A 225 7.16 3.65 -1.66
CA ILE A 225 6.77 4.74 -2.56
C ILE A 225 6.55 6.03 -1.76
N SER A 226 6.67 7.20 -2.39
CA SER A 226 6.41 8.49 -1.72
C SER A 226 5.36 9.28 -2.48
N VAL A 227 4.58 10.08 -1.75
CA VAL A 227 3.56 10.96 -2.30
C VAL A 227 4.11 11.77 -3.48
N LEU A 228 3.42 11.82 -4.62
CA LEU A 228 3.83 12.61 -5.79
C LEU A 228 5.28 12.31 -6.24
N SER A 229 5.64 11.02 -6.38
CA SER A 229 6.96 10.60 -6.82
C SER A 229 6.92 9.33 -7.67
N ASN A 230 7.86 9.24 -8.62
CA ASN A 230 8.20 8.05 -9.40
C ASN A 230 9.38 7.26 -8.80
N GLU A 231 9.95 7.72 -7.69
CA GLU A 231 11.04 7.03 -7.01
C GLU A 231 10.53 5.86 -6.18
N LEU A 232 11.23 4.73 -6.30
CA LEU A 232 11.14 3.65 -5.33
C LEU A 232 12.33 3.77 -4.38
N PHE A 233 12.03 3.75 -3.10
CA PHE A 233 13.03 3.70 -2.06
C PHE A 233 13.19 2.27 -1.56
N VAL A 234 14.35 1.97 -1.01
CA VAL A 234 14.69 0.67 -0.43
C VAL A 234 15.14 0.84 1.00
N TYR A 235 14.89 -0.17 1.84
CA TYR A 235 15.35 -0.19 3.23
C TYR A 235 16.65 -0.97 3.37
N GLU A 236 17.74 -0.28 3.70
CA GLU A 236 19.06 -0.90 3.92
C GLU A 236 19.76 -0.25 5.12
N GLY A 237 20.34 -1.06 6.00
CA GLY A 237 21.13 -0.56 7.12
C GLY A 237 20.37 0.34 8.11
N GLY A 238 19.04 0.18 8.21
CA GLY A 238 18.20 0.99 9.09
C GLY A 238 17.71 2.31 8.49
N GLN A 239 17.94 2.54 7.18
CA GLN A 239 17.58 3.77 6.48
C GLN A 239 16.77 3.47 5.22
N ILE A 240 15.89 4.41 4.84
CA ILE A 240 15.24 4.42 3.52
C ILE A 240 16.10 5.26 2.57
N MET A 241 16.48 4.69 1.43
CA MET A 241 17.31 5.34 0.41
C MET A 241 16.67 5.23 -0.97
N PRO A 242 16.78 6.24 -1.85
CA PRO A 242 16.37 6.10 -3.24
C PRO A 242 17.13 4.93 -3.89
N GLY A 243 16.38 3.97 -4.45
CA GLY A 243 16.95 2.81 -5.12
C GLY A 243 16.69 2.82 -6.63
N TYR A 244 15.46 3.19 -7.01
CA TYR A 244 15.01 3.13 -8.40
C TYR A 244 14.18 4.36 -8.78
N TYR A 245 14.13 4.66 -10.07
CA TYR A 245 13.27 5.68 -10.65
C TYR A 245 12.52 5.11 -11.85
N VAL A 246 11.18 5.16 -11.80
CA VAL A 246 10.32 4.76 -12.93
C VAL A 246 10.34 5.86 -14.00
N ASN A 247 10.84 5.54 -15.20
CA ASN A 247 11.07 6.53 -16.27
C ASN A 247 9.79 6.97 -17.00
N ILE A 248 8.87 7.60 -16.26
CA ILE A 248 7.66 8.25 -16.76
C ILE A 248 7.62 9.69 -16.18
N PRO A 249 8.51 10.61 -16.60
CA PRO A 249 8.62 11.96 -16.04
C PRO A 249 7.33 12.78 -16.04
N GLU A 250 6.41 12.56 -16.97
CA GLU A 250 5.07 13.18 -16.98
C GLU A 250 4.16 12.69 -15.85
N ASN A 251 4.53 11.57 -15.19
CA ASN A 251 3.76 10.98 -14.12
C ASN A 251 3.98 11.64 -12.76
N GLU A 252 4.94 12.56 -12.61
CA GLU A 252 5.17 13.27 -11.35
C GLU A 252 5.41 14.77 -11.59
N PRO A 253 5.10 15.63 -10.61
CA PRO A 253 5.53 17.02 -10.69
C PRO A 253 7.03 17.18 -10.45
N SER A 254 7.64 18.13 -11.16
CA SER A 254 9.00 18.57 -10.82
C SER A 254 9.03 19.31 -9.48
N GLU A 255 10.20 19.37 -8.84
CA GLU A 255 10.41 20.17 -7.63
C GLU A 255 10.05 21.65 -7.86
N ASP A 256 10.43 22.22 -9.02
CA ASP A 256 10.08 23.59 -9.40
C ASP A 256 8.56 23.79 -9.44
N PHE A 257 7.81 22.82 -10.00
CA PHE A 257 6.35 22.91 -10.05
C PHE A 257 5.73 22.89 -8.65
N ILE A 258 6.25 22.05 -7.75
CA ILE A 258 5.80 22.00 -6.35
C ILE A 258 6.08 23.34 -5.65
N GLU A 259 7.28 23.89 -5.80
CA GLU A 259 7.68 25.16 -5.17
C GLU A 259 6.84 26.35 -5.68
N GLU A 260 6.56 26.40 -6.99
CA GLU A 260 5.69 27.41 -7.60
C GLU A 260 4.25 27.38 -7.04
N HIS A 261 3.80 26.23 -6.54
CA HIS A 261 2.43 25.99 -6.08
C HIS A 261 2.33 25.66 -4.58
N LYS A 262 3.38 25.95 -3.80
CA LYS A 262 3.46 25.59 -2.36
C LYS A 262 2.37 26.18 -1.46
N ASP A 263 1.74 27.27 -1.90
CA ASP A 263 0.66 27.93 -1.15
C ASP A 263 -0.70 27.23 -1.35
N LEU A 264 -0.80 26.29 -2.30
CA LEU A 264 -2.01 25.49 -2.53
C LEU A 264 -2.13 24.37 -1.49
N ASN A 265 -3.35 24.07 -1.07
CA ASN A 265 -3.60 22.81 -0.38
C ASN A 265 -3.53 21.63 -1.36
N PHE A 266 -3.40 20.42 -0.83
CA PHE A 266 -3.23 19.20 -1.62
C PHE A 266 -4.27 19.03 -2.73
N PHE A 267 -5.56 19.27 -2.46
CA PHE A 267 -6.63 19.07 -3.44
C PHE A 267 -6.59 20.10 -4.57
N GLU A 268 -6.25 21.36 -4.25
CA GLU A 268 -6.02 22.40 -5.25
C GLU A 268 -4.80 22.10 -6.12
N LEU A 269 -3.74 21.56 -5.52
CA LEU A 269 -2.55 21.11 -6.24
C LEU A 269 -2.91 19.96 -7.20
N VAL A 270 -3.65 18.95 -6.77
CA VAL A 270 -4.11 17.84 -7.62
C VAL A 270 -4.91 18.33 -8.83
N GLU A 271 -5.83 19.27 -8.62
CA GLU A 271 -6.57 19.89 -9.72
C GLU A 271 -5.68 20.69 -10.68
N THR A 272 -4.61 21.29 -10.17
CA THR A 272 -3.62 22.02 -10.98
C THR A 272 -2.73 21.06 -11.78
N LEU A 273 -2.26 19.97 -11.17
CA LEU A 273 -1.53 18.88 -11.84
C LEU A 273 -2.34 18.32 -13.01
N LYS A 274 -3.63 18.03 -12.76
CA LYS A 274 -4.56 17.53 -13.78
C LYS A 274 -4.71 18.50 -14.96
N LYS A 275 -4.84 19.81 -14.69
CA LYS A 275 -4.92 20.84 -15.75
C LYS A 275 -3.64 20.95 -16.56
N SER A 276 -2.49 20.71 -15.93
CA SER A 276 -1.17 20.71 -16.56
C SER A 276 -0.79 19.36 -17.20
N ASN A 277 -1.69 18.37 -17.16
CA ASN A 277 -1.45 17.00 -17.63
C ASN A 277 -0.22 16.33 -16.96
N ILE A 278 -0.05 16.59 -15.66
CA ILE A 278 0.97 15.99 -14.81
C ILE A 278 0.30 14.91 -13.94
N GLY A 279 0.96 13.76 -13.80
CA GLY A 279 0.51 12.66 -12.96
C GLY A 279 0.69 12.90 -11.46
N LEU A 280 0.33 11.88 -10.68
CA LEU A 280 0.35 11.86 -9.22
C LEU A 280 1.49 11.01 -8.64
N GLY A 281 2.38 10.50 -9.47
CA GLY A 281 3.43 9.55 -9.12
C GLY A 281 2.90 8.11 -9.07
N ILE A 282 3.63 7.29 -8.35
CA ILE A 282 3.22 5.93 -8.00
C ILE A 282 2.32 6.02 -6.76
N THR A 283 1.12 5.46 -6.84
CA THR A 283 0.07 5.63 -5.80
C THR A 283 -0.22 4.36 -5.00
N ALA A 284 0.25 3.21 -5.49
CA ALA A 284 0.20 1.93 -4.80
C ALA A 284 1.33 1.06 -5.30
N ILE A 285 1.87 0.22 -4.42
CA ILE A 285 2.85 -0.79 -4.77
C ILE A 285 2.52 -2.11 -4.09
N GLU A 286 2.70 -3.20 -4.83
CA GLU A 286 2.46 -4.54 -4.32
C GLU A 286 3.39 -5.54 -5.02
N SER A 287 3.69 -6.63 -4.34
CA SER A 287 4.57 -7.69 -4.85
C SER A 287 3.81 -9.01 -4.86
N SER A 288 3.86 -9.71 -6.00
CA SER A 288 3.32 -11.07 -6.09
C SER A 288 4.18 -11.92 -7.02
N SER A 289 4.49 -13.14 -6.57
CA SER A 289 5.36 -14.08 -7.28
C SER A 289 6.73 -13.47 -7.59
N ASP A 290 7.05 -13.25 -8.87
CA ASP A 290 8.33 -12.73 -9.35
C ASP A 290 8.22 -11.25 -9.79
N TYR A 291 7.13 -10.57 -9.45
CA TYR A 291 6.80 -9.24 -9.97
C TYR A 291 6.50 -8.21 -8.90
N LEU A 292 6.85 -6.96 -9.22
CA LEU A 292 6.34 -5.77 -8.55
C LEU A 292 5.29 -5.12 -9.46
N PHE A 293 4.14 -4.81 -8.88
CA PHE A 293 3.06 -4.08 -9.51
C PHE A 293 3.00 -2.68 -8.90
N MET A 294 2.87 -1.66 -9.76
CA MET A 294 2.77 -0.27 -9.33
C MET A 294 1.58 0.42 -10.00
N SER A 295 0.76 1.11 -9.22
CA SER A 295 -0.31 1.95 -9.75
C SER A 295 0.27 3.30 -10.17
N ILE A 296 0.15 3.62 -11.45
CA ILE A 296 0.66 4.84 -12.07
C ILE A 296 -0.51 5.84 -12.14
N SER A 297 -0.48 6.88 -11.30
CA SER A 297 -1.51 7.92 -11.22
C SER A 297 -2.95 7.44 -10.99
N ASN A 298 -3.16 6.25 -10.39
CA ASN A 298 -4.48 5.60 -10.31
C ASN A 298 -5.16 5.39 -11.69
N LYS A 299 -4.37 5.20 -12.75
CA LYS A 299 -4.87 5.11 -14.14
C LYS A 299 -4.41 3.87 -14.89
N SER A 300 -3.28 3.29 -14.50
CA SER A 300 -2.67 2.16 -15.20
C SER A 300 -1.77 1.41 -14.23
N THR A 301 -1.48 0.15 -14.53
CA THR A 301 -0.60 -0.70 -13.74
C THR A 301 0.72 -0.88 -14.47
N LEU A 302 1.84 -0.68 -13.79
CA LEU A 302 3.17 -1.07 -14.27
C LEU A 302 3.55 -2.41 -13.64
N ILE A 303 3.84 -3.42 -14.46
CA ILE A 303 4.43 -4.70 -14.01
C ILE A 303 5.93 -4.67 -14.25
N TRP A 304 6.74 -5.07 -13.27
CA TRP A 304 8.20 -5.09 -13.33
C TRP A 304 8.77 -6.40 -12.77
N ASP A 305 9.64 -7.07 -13.54
CA ASP A 305 10.32 -8.34 -13.17
C ASP A 305 11.75 -8.12 -12.65
N LYS A 306 12.06 -6.92 -12.15
CA LYS A 306 13.42 -6.43 -11.84
C LYS A 306 14.36 -6.24 -13.02
N LYS A 307 13.93 -6.50 -14.26
CA LYS A 307 14.77 -6.30 -15.47
C LYS A 307 14.06 -5.50 -16.54
N ARG A 308 12.77 -5.74 -16.71
CA ARG A 308 11.91 -5.19 -17.75
C ARG A 308 10.61 -4.76 -17.12
N SER A 309 10.04 -3.69 -17.64
CA SER A 309 8.74 -3.22 -17.19
C SER A 309 7.80 -2.94 -18.35
N ILE A 310 6.51 -3.21 -18.13
CA ILE A 310 5.43 -3.02 -19.10
C ILE A 310 4.29 -2.29 -18.42
N GLN A 311 3.84 -1.20 -19.04
CA GLN A 311 2.69 -0.45 -18.60
C GLN A 311 1.41 -1.00 -19.23
N ILE A 312 0.45 -1.32 -18.39
CA ILE A 312 -0.85 -1.89 -18.74
C ILE A 312 -1.90 -0.83 -18.44
N SER A 313 -2.62 -0.35 -19.46
CA SER A 313 -3.67 0.66 -19.26
C SER A 313 -4.88 0.07 -18.54
N ASP A 314 -5.32 -1.11 -19.00
CA ASP A 314 -6.56 -1.73 -18.58
C ASP A 314 -6.42 -3.26 -18.62
N ILE A 315 -7.12 -3.94 -17.70
CA ILE A 315 -7.13 -5.41 -17.62
C ILE A 315 -8.56 -5.88 -17.74
N TYR A 316 -8.86 -6.60 -18.80
CA TYR A 316 -10.19 -7.15 -19.07
C TYR A 316 -10.32 -8.57 -18.52
N ASP A 317 -11.26 -8.76 -17.60
CA ASP A 317 -11.71 -10.07 -17.15
C ASP A 317 -12.82 -10.58 -18.09
N PRO A 318 -12.56 -11.63 -18.90
CA PRO A 318 -13.55 -12.16 -19.82
C PRO A 318 -14.67 -12.95 -19.15
N ASP A 319 -14.46 -13.45 -17.92
CA ASP A 319 -15.43 -14.28 -17.19
C ASP A 319 -16.45 -13.41 -16.47
N LEU A 320 -16.04 -12.22 -16.02
CA LEU A 320 -16.93 -11.21 -15.44
C LEU A 320 -17.33 -10.10 -16.42
N LYS A 321 -16.71 -10.05 -17.61
CA LYS A 321 -16.91 -9.01 -18.63
C LYS A 321 -16.74 -7.59 -18.10
N LEU A 322 -15.74 -7.39 -17.25
CA LEU A 322 -15.44 -6.11 -16.64
C LEU A 322 -13.97 -5.77 -16.80
N TYR A 323 -13.68 -4.49 -16.68
CA TYR A 323 -12.32 -4.00 -16.52
C TYR A 323 -12.00 -3.91 -15.03
N SER A 324 -10.82 -4.37 -14.66
CA SER A 324 -10.29 -4.34 -13.30
C SER A 324 -8.92 -3.66 -13.30
N ASP A 325 -8.60 -3.00 -12.20
CA ASP A 325 -7.24 -2.59 -11.87
C ASP A 325 -6.68 -3.57 -10.83
N LEU A 326 -5.55 -4.23 -11.09
CA LEU A 326 -5.01 -5.24 -10.16
C LEU A 326 -4.78 -4.72 -8.74
N LEU A 327 -4.44 -3.44 -8.59
CA LEU A 327 -4.09 -2.84 -7.30
C LEU A 327 -5.26 -2.09 -6.67
N LEU A 328 -6.20 -1.61 -7.49
CA LEU A 328 -7.31 -0.77 -7.04
C LEU A 328 -8.70 -1.43 -7.16
N SER A 329 -8.81 -2.64 -7.74
CA SER A 329 -10.10 -3.35 -7.90
C SER A 329 -10.50 -4.11 -6.64
N GLY A 330 -10.94 -3.36 -5.62
CA GLY A 330 -11.43 -3.95 -4.36
C GLY A 330 -10.34 -4.61 -3.52
N GLY A 331 -9.08 -4.33 -3.81
CA GLY A 331 -7.95 -4.65 -2.95
C GLY A 331 -8.17 -3.92 -1.64
N VAL A 332 -8.30 -4.71 -0.57
CA VAL A 332 -8.35 -4.24 0.82
C VAL A 332 -7.09 -4.75 1.55
N SER A 333 -6.10 -5.17 0.76
CA SER A 333 -4.96 -5.94 1.20
C SER A 333 -3.73 -5.53 0.42
N ASP A 334 -2.66 -5.31 1.16
CA ASP A 334 -1.27 -5.23 0.71
C ASP A 334 -0.66 -6.61 0.39
N GLU A 335 -1.47 -7.68 0.36
CA GLU A 335 -1.01 -9.07 0.28
C GLU A 335 -1.61 -9.82 -0.92
N HIS A 336 -1.94 -9.09 -1.98
CA HIS A 336 -2.48 -9.65 -3.22
C HIS A 336 -3.84 -10.34 -3.05
N LEU A 337 -4.67 -9.84 -2.12
CA LEU A 337 -6.00 -10.38 -1.85
C LEU A 337 -7.06 -9.37 -2.28
N GLY A 338 -7.95 -9.84 -3.16
CA GLY A 338 -9.20 -9.17 -3.47
C GLY A 338 -10.39 -9.95 -2.92
N PHE A 339 -11.59 -9.39 -3.05
CA PHE A 339 -12.81 -10.11 -2.73
C PHE A 339 -13.93 -9.75 -3.70
N TYR A 340 -14.89 -10.65 -3.85
CA TYR A 340 -16.19 -10.37 -4.45
C TYR A 340 -17.27 -10.48 -3.38
N SER A 341 -18.21 -9.54 -3.34
CA SER A 341 -19.42 -9.74 -2.52
C SER A 341 -20.22 -10.92 -3.07
N ALA A 342 -20.91 -11.64 -2.18
CA ALA A 342 -21.75 -12.74 -2.60
C ALA A 342 -22.91 -12.28 -3.50
N ASP A 343 -23.48 -11.10 -3.21
CA ASP A 343 -24.49 -10.46 -4.06
C ASP A 343 -23.97 -10.27 -5.50
N PHE A 344 -22.73 -9.79 -5.67
CA PHE A 344 -22.16 -9.50 -6.98
C PHE A 344 -21.98 -10.79 -7.78
N LEU A 345 -21.45 -11.84 -7.14
CA LEU A 345 -21.29 -13.14 -7.77
C LEU A 345 -22.64 -13.78 -8.12
N CYS A 346 -23.64 -13.65 -7.26
CA CYS A 346 -24.99 -14.14 -7.51
C CYS A 346 -25.65 -13.39 -8.68
N ALA A 347 -25.55 -12.06 -8.73
CA ALA A 347 -26.05 -11.23 -9.81
C ALA A 347 -25.42 -11.57 -11.16
N ASN A 348 -24.14 -12.01 -11.15
CA ASN A 348 -23.39 -12.41 -12.35
C ASN A 348 -23.33 -13.93 -12.57
N LYS A 349 -24.10 -14.73 -11.83
CA LYS A 349 -24.01 -16.20 -11.83
C LYS A 349 -24.15 -16.82 -13.22
N GLU A 350 -25.12 -16.37 -14.03
CA GLU A 350 -25.30 -16.90 -15.39
C GLU A 350 -24.12 -16.63 -16.30
N LEU A 351 -23.46 -15.48 -16.12
CA LEU A 351 -22.28 -15.09 -16.89
C LEU A 351 -21.09 -15.97 -16.48
N ILE A 352 -20.85 -16.08 -15.18
CA ILE A 352 -19.77 -16.87 -14.59
C ILE A 352 -19.90 -18.35 -14.98
N LEU A 353 -21.10 -18.93 -14.94
CA LEU A 353 -21.33 -20.32 -15.33
C LEU A 353 -21.02 -20.63 -16.81
N LYS A 354 -21.02 -19.60 -17.67
CA LYS A 354 -20.67 -19.71 -19.10
C LYS A 354 -19.20 -19.34 -19.37
N GLY A 355 -18.50 -18.80 -18.36
CA GLY A 355 -17.10 -18.40 -18.44
C GLY A 355 -16.12 -19.58 -18.47
N ASN A 356 -14.84 -19.25 -18.51
CA ASN A 356 -13.74 -20.20 -18.56
C ASN A 356 -13.26 -20.62 -17.16
N ASP A 357 -13.44 -19.79 -16.13
CA ASP A 357 -13.12 -20.15 -14.75
C ASP A 357 -14.09 -21.18 -14.17
N ARG A 358 -13.67 -22.45 -14.25
CA ARG A 358 -14.43 -23.59 -13.72
C ARG A 358 -14.49 -23.61 -12.20
N SER A 359 -13.49 -23.05 -11.53
CA SER A 359 -13.42 -23.00 -10.07
C SER A 359 -14.45 -22.02 -9.54
N LEU A 360 -14.50 -20.82 -10.11
CA LEU A 360 -15.50 -19.81 -9.81
C LEU A 360 -16.90 -20.29 -10.18
N ALA A 361 -17.09 -20.88 -11.37
CA ALA A 361 -18.36 -21.46 -11.80
C ALA A 361 -18.89 -22.53 -10.83
N LYS A 362 -18.01 -23.40 -10.30
CA LYS A 362 -18.39 -24.40 -9.30
C LYS A 362 -18.78 -23.75 -7.98
N LEU A 363 -18.06 -22.72 -7.55
CA LEU A 363 -18.32 -21.99 -6.30
C LEU A 363 -19.69 -21.31 -6.35
N VAL A 364 -19.96 -20.49 -7.38
CA VAL A 364 -21.21 -19.73 -7.48
C VAL A 364 -22.45 -20.63 -7.64
N GLY A 365 -22.27 -21.91 -7.99
CA GLY A 365 -23.33 -22.89 -8.06
C GLY A 365 -24.13 -23.00 -6.76
N ASN A 366 -23.45 -22.90 -5.60
CA ASN A 366 -24.03 -23.08 -4.26
C ASN A 366 -24.08 -21.80 -3.41
N LEU A 367 -23.51 -20.69 -3.91
CA LEU A 367 -23.46 -19.41 -3.19
C LEU A 367 -24.86 -18.78 -3.11
N LEU A 368 -25.18 -18.20 -1.95
CA LEU A 368 -26.40 -17.42 -1.69
C LEU A 368 -26.08 -15.92 -1.63
N GLU A 369 -27.07 -15.07 -1.90
CA GLU A 369 -26.88 -13.60 -1.93
C GLU A 369 -26.46 -13.02 -0.57
N ASP A 370 -26.94 -13.60 0.52
CA ASP A 370 -26.66 -13.17 1.89
C ASP A 370 -25.40 -13.85 2.49
N ASP A 371 -24.66 -14.62 1.68
CA ASP A 371 -23.40 -15.21 2.15
C ASP A 371 -22.31 -14.14 2.34
N ASN A 372 -21.35 -14.46 3.20
CA ASN A 372 -20.15 -13.64 3.29
C ASN A 372 -19.39 -13.58 1.96
N PRO A 373 -18.55 -12.55 1.77
CA PRO A 373 -17.74 -12.42 0.57
C PRO A 373 -16.82 -13.60 0.27
N VAL A 374 -16.45 -13.71 -1.01
CA VAL A 374 -15.47 -14.68 -1.49
C VAL A 374 -14.15 -13.97 -1.70
N VAL A 375 -13.13 -14.35 -0.92
CA VAL A 375 -11.76 -13.86 -1.09
C VAL A 375 -11.16 -14.54 -2.31
N TYR A 376 -10.41 -13.79 -3.12
CA TYR A 376 -9.63 -14.34 -4.22
C TYR A 376 -8.18 -13.90 -4.19
N GLN A 377 -7.32 -14.74 -4.76
CA GLN A 377 -5.89 -14.49 -4.93
C GLN A 377 -5.47 -14.93 -6.32
N TYR A 378 -4.84 -14.04 -7.10
CA TYR A 378 -4.25 -14.42 -8.37
C TYR A 378 -2.87 -15.05 -8.18
N TYR A 379 -2.58 -16.06 -8.98
CA TYR A 379 -1.24 -16.60 -9.17
C TYR A 379 -0.81 -16.26 -10.58
N PHE A 380 0.28 -15.49 -10.71
CA PHE A 380 0.76 -15.03 -12.01
C PHE A 380 1.67 -16.05 -12.69
N LYS A 381 1.65 -16.03 -14.02
CA LYS A 381 2.57 -16.81 -14.84
C LYS A 381 3.99 -16.29 -14.68
N LYS A 382 4.96 -17.20 -14.55
CA LYS A 382 6.39 -16.86 -14.40
C LYS A 382 7.02 -16.11 -15.58
N ASN A 383 6.39 -16.19 -16.75
CA ASN A 383 6.82 -15.53 -17.98
C ASN A 383 5.80 -14.50 -18.48
N ALA A 384 5.05 -13.87 -17.57
CA ALA A 384 4.02 -12.88 -17.90
C ALA A 384 4.56 -11.77 -18.82
N ILE A 385 5.72 -11.19 -18.49
CA ILE A 385 6.35 -10.14 -19.31
C ILE A 385 6.71 -10.64 -20.71
N ASP A 386 7.21 -11.88 -20.87
CA ASP A 386 7.52 -12.44 -22.19
C ASP A 386 6.25 -12.62 -23.03
N ILE A 387 5.17 -13.12 -22.41
CA ILE A 387 3.85 -13.28 -23.05
C ILE A 387 3.34 -11.92 -23.53
N LEU A 388 3.43 -10.89 -22.69
CA LEU A 388 3.00 -9.55 -23.05
C LEU A 388 3.82 -8.98 -24.22
N ILE A 389 5.14 -9.14 -24.20
CA ILE A 389 6.02 -8.71 -25.29
C ILE A 389 5.65 -9.39 -26.61
N GLU A 390 5.50 -10.71 -26.60
CA GLU A 390 5.22 -11.49 -27.81
C GLU A 390 3.80 -11.20 -28.34
N LYS A 391 2.80 -11.23 -27.47
CA LYS A 391 1.39 -11.08 -27.85
C LYS A 391 1.05 -9.68 -28.35
N TYR A 392 1.63 -8.65 -27.72
CA TYR A 392 1.33 -7.24 -28.02
C TYR A 392 2.40 -6.56 -28.89
N GLY A 393 3.46 -7.26 -29.26
CA GLY A 393 4.51 -6.75 -30.15
C GLY A 393 5.30 -5.58 -29.54
N ILE A 394 5.60 -5.64 -28.25
CA ILE A 394 6.39 -4.61 -27.56
C ILE A 394 7.86 -4.77 -27.97
N GLY A 395 8.44 -3.74 -28.58
CA GLY A 395 9.86 -3.76 -28.97
C GLY A 395 10.79 -3.79 -27.76
N LEU A 396 11.87 -4.57 -27.88
CA LEU A 396 13.04 -4.52 -26.98
C LEU A 396 14.07 -3.50 -27.46
#